data_AF-A0A379M482-F1
#
_entry.id   AF-A0A379M482-F1
#
_cell.length_a   1.000
_cell.length_b   1.000
_cell.length_c   1.000
_cell.angle_alpha   90.00
_cell.angle_beta   90.00
_cell.angle_gamma   90.00
#
_symmetry.space_group_name_H-M   'P 1'
#
loop_
_entity.id
_entity.type
_entity.pdbx_description
1 polymer ?
#
loop_
_entity_poly.entity_id
_entity_poly.type
_entity_poly.pdbx_seq_one_letter_code
_entity_poly.pdbx_strand_id
1 'polypeptide(L)' 'MVVDMTAIEARNPQECPVRTPAHEHAWSVESSHATSIGQVLYVRCVGCGARRVDLGGAPFVPPTALSTEVSPND' A
#
# COMPACT_ATOMS: atom_id res chain seq x y z
N MET A 1 31.60 -24.68 -17.03
CA MET A 1 30.48 -23.71 -17.10
C MET A 1 30.20 -23.25 -15.69
N VAL A 2 30.66 -22.05 -15.32
CA VAL A 2 30.17 -21.37 -14.12
C VAL A 2 29.15 -20.36 -14.61
N VAL A 3 27.89 -20.50 -14.20
CA VAL A 3 26.86 -19.51 -14.47
C VAL A 3 26.95 -18.47 -13.36
N ASP A 4 27.34 -17.26 -13.72
CA ASP A 4 27.35 -16.11 -12.81
C ASP A 4 25.89 -15.73 -12.51
N MET A 5 25.43 -15.98 -11.28
CA MET A 5 24.12 -15.52 -10.80
C MET A 5 24.22 -14.01 -10.55
N THR A 6 23.92 -13.22 -11.58
CA THR A 6 23.66 -11.80 -11.44
C THR A 6 22.53 -11.60 -10.43
N ALA A 7 22.89 -11.15 -9.24
CA ALA A 7 21.94 -10.80 -8.20
C ALA A 7 21.05 -9.68 -8.73
N ILE A 8 19.74 -9.90 -8.76
CA ILE A 8 18.76 -8.85 -8.94
C ILE A 8 18.83 -8.01 -7.66
N GLU A 9 19.71 -7.01 -7.62
CA GLU A 9 19.68 -5.99 -6.58
C GLU A 9 18.34 -5.27 -6.68
N ALA A 10 17.43 -5.62 -5.78
CA ALA A 10 16.27 -4.82 -5.49
C ALA A 10 16.76 -3.46 -4.99
N ARG A 11 16.83 -2.49 -5.90
CA ARG A 11 17.05 -1.07 -5.59
C ARG A 11 16.18 -0.71 -4.39
N ASN A 12 16.82 -0.44 -3.25
CA ASN A 12 16.15 -0.02 -2.03
C ASN A 12 15.43 1.31 -2.31
N PRO A 13 14.09 1.37 -2.35
CA PRO A 13 13.37 2.62 -2.58
C PRO A 13 13.46 3.59 -1.40
N GLN A 14 14.16 3.20 -0.32
CA GLN A 14 14.26 3.94 0.93
C GLN A 14 15.64 4.60 1.09
N GLU A 15 16.09 5.32 0.07
CA GLU A 15 17.02 6.42 0.33
C GLU A 15 16.18 7.61 0.80
N CYS A 16 16.05 7.76 2.12
CA CYS A 16 15.30 8.84 2.77
C CYS A 16 15.92 10.21 2.43
N PRO A 17 15.30 11.06 1.58
CA PRO A 17 15.78 12.42 1.39
C PRO A 17 15.09 13.31 2.43
N VAL A 18 15.92 13.86 3.33
CA VAL A 18 15.73 15.10 4.09
C VAL A 18 14.41 15.23 4.86
N ARG A 19 14.51 15.29 6.19
CA ARG A 19 13.45 15.76 7.11
C ARG A 19 12.86 17.08 6.58
N THR A 20 11.77 16.98 5.84
CA THR A 20 10.90 18.12 5.56
C THR A 20 10.20 18.46 6.88
N PRO A 21 10.11 19.74 7.25
CA PRO A 21 9.58 20.14 8.54
C PRO A 21 8.19 19.56 8.77
N ALA A 22 7.95 19.14 10.01
CA ALA A 22 6.73 18.50 10.48
C ALA A 22 5.55 19.50 10.48
N HIS A 23 5.06 19.87 9.29
CA HIS A 23 3.79 20.56 9.18
C HIS A 23 2.69 19.52 9.05
N GLU A 24 1.67 19.67 9.88
CA GLU A 24 0.40 18.97 9.74
C GLU A 24 -0.32 19.53 8.51
N HIS A 25 0.10 19.07 7.34
CA HIS A 25 -0.56 19.43 6.10
C HIS A 25 -1.93 18.75 6.00
N ALA A 26 -2.87 19.39 5.32
CA ALA A 26 -4.12 18.75 4.94
C ALA A 26 -3.86 17.64 3.88
N TRP A 27 -4.47 16.48 4.08
CA TRP A 27 -4.34 15.30 3.22
C TRP A 27 -5.65 15.04 2.47
N SER A 28 -5.56 14.79 1.17
CA SER A 28 -6.69 14.39 0.32
C SER A 28 -6.51 12.96 -0.19
N VAL A 29 -7.58 12.16 -0.16
CA VAL A 29 -7.59 10.80 -0.70
C VAL A 29 -7.62 10.85 -2.23
N GLU A 30 -6.62 10.26 -2.87
CA GLU A 30 -6.57 10.09 -4.34
C GLU A 30 -7.26 8.78 -4.76
N SER A 31 -7.04 7.70 -4.01
CA SER A 31 -7.71 6.42 -4.21
C SER A 31 -7.90 5.64 -2.91
N SER A 32 -8.81 4.68 -2.94
CA SER A 32 -9.24 3.91 -1.78
C SER A 32 -9.52 2.47 -2.20
N HIS A 33 -8.90 1.51 -1.51
CA HIS A 33 -9.00 0.09 -1.84
C HIS A 33 -9.35 -0.74 -0.61
N ALA A 34 -10.40 -1.56 -0.73
CA ALA A 34 -10.75 -2.54 0.30
C ALA A 34 -9.75 -3.69 0.26
N THR A 35 -9.21 -4.05 1.42
CA THR A 35 -8.28 -5.18 1.60
C THR A 35 -8.69 -5.97 2.85
N SER A 36 -8.11 -7.15 3.05
CA SER A 36 -8.36 -7.98 4.24
C SER A 36 -7.95 -7.31 5.55
N ILE A 37 -7.05 -6.31 5.52
CA ILE A 37 -6.57 -5.57 6.69
C ILE A 37 -7.34 -4.25 6.91
N GLY A 38 -8.36 -3.97 6.09
CA GLY A 38 -9.15 -2.74 6.13
C GLY A 38 -9.08 -1.94 4.84
N GLN A 39 -9.44 -0.66 4.93
CA GLN A 39 -9.40 0.25 3.78
C GLN A 39 -8.00 0.87 3.65
N VAL A 40 -7.31 0.59 2.56
CA VAL A 40 -6.03 1.23 2.22
C VAL A 40 -6.32 2.53 1.47
N LEU A 41 -5.84 3.66 2.00
CA LEU A 41 -6.04 5.00 1.44
C LEU A 41 -4.71 5.52 0.89
N TYR A 42 -4.68 5.82 -0.41
CA TYR A 42 -3.57 6.54 -1.01
C TYR A 42 -3.87 8.03 -0.91
N VAL A 43 -3.05 8.77 -0.15
CA VAL A 43 -3.30 10.18 0.14
C VAL A 43 -2.17 11.07 -0.36
N ARG A 44 -2.55 12.27 -0.81
CA ARG A 44 -1.62 13.32 -1.23
C ARG A 44 -1.82 14.57 -0.37
N CYS A 45 -0.71 15.17 0.03
CA CYS A 45 -0.69 16.45 0.71
C CYS A 45 -1.13 17.56 -0.26
N VAL A 46 -2.11 18.37 0.13
CA VAL A 46 -2.59 19.48 -0.71
C VAL A 46 -1.59 20.64 -0.77
N GLY A 47 -0.67 20.74 0.20
CA GLY A 47 0.34 21.80 0.27
C GLY A 47 1.60 21.52 -0.57
N CYS A 48 2.24 20.36 -0.35
CA CYS A 48 3.53 20.05 -0.97
C CYS A 48 3.48 18.88 -1.97
N GLY A 49 2.33 18.20 -2.11
CA GLY A 49 2.19 17.09 -3.03
C GLY A 49 2.87 15.79 -2.60
N ALA A 50 3.44 15.74 -1.39
CA ALA A 50 3.93 14.50 -0.80
C ALA A 50 2.82 13.44 -0.77
N ARG A 51 3.19 12.18 -0.97
CA ARG A 51 2.28 11.04 -0.95
C ARG A 51 2.60 10.11 0.21
N ARG A 52 1.56 9.52 0.80
CA ARG A 52 1.68 8.44 1.76
C ARG A 52 0.48 7.49 1.67
N VAL A 53 0.58 6.36 2.36
CA VAL A 53 -0.49 5.36 2.43
C VAL A 53 -0.97 5.29 3.87
N ASP A 54 -2.26 5.53 4.08
CA ASP A 54 -2.90 5.46 5.39
C ASP A 54 -3.78 4.19 5.46
N LEU A 55 -3.77 3.51 6.61
CA LEU A 55 -4.74 2.46 6.91
C LEU A 55 -5.95 3.13 7.56
N GLY A 56 -7.10 3.13 6.88
CA GLY A 56 -8.36 3.57 7.48
C GLY A 56 -8.72 2.68 8.67
N GLY A 57 -9.02 3.28 9.83
CA GLY A 57 -9.44 2.53 11.00
C GLY A 57 -10.72 1.74 10.72
N ALA A 58 -10.71 0.43 10.97
CA ALA A 58 -11.87 -0.43 10.76
C ALA A 58 -12.48 -0.86 12.10
N PRO A 59 -13.82 -0.86 12.27
CA PRO A 59 -14.45 -1.88 13.09
C PRO A 59 -14.25 -3.22 12.37
N PHE A 60 -13.66 -4.20 13.05
CA PHE A 60 -13.46 -5.54 12.50
C PHE A 60 -14.81 -6.16 12.11
N VAL A 61 -15.07 -6.29 10.80
CA VAL A 61 -16.19 -7.06 10.25
C VAL A 61 -15.58 -8.26 9.54
N PRO A 62 -15.92 -9.50 9.94
CA PRO A 62 -15.41 -10.68 9.26
C PRO A 62 -15.85 -10.71 7.79
N PRO A 63 -14.99 -11.14 6.85
CA PRO A 63 -15.29 -11.09 5.42
C PRO A 63 -16.43 -12.06 5.06
N THR A 64 -17.37 -11.58 4.25
CA THR A 64 -18.41 -12.41 3.60
C THR A 64 -17.90 -12.94 2.27
N ALA A 65 -18.13 -14.22 2.01
CA ALA A 65 -17.78 -14.85 0.73
C ALA A 65 -18.60 -14.23 -0.42
N LEU A 66 -17.91 -13.72 -1.44
CA LEU A 66 -18.50 -13.18 -2.68
C LEU A 66 -18.46 -14.18 -3.85
N SER A 67 -17.91 -15.36 -3.63
CA SER A 67 -17.75 -16.39 -4.64
C SER A 67 -18.14 -17.73 -4.06
N THR A 68 -18.61 -18.63 -4.93
CA THR A 68 -18.84 -20.02 -4.55
C THR A 68 -17.52 -20.80 -4.63
N GLU A 69 -17.41 -21.84 -3.81
CA GLU A 69 -16.37 -22.83 -3.98
C GLU A 69 -16.54 -23.58 -5.31
N VAL A 70 -15.43 -23.87 -5.98
CA VAL A 70 -15.39 -24.72 -7.17
C VAL A 70 -14.65 -26.00 -6.78
N SER A 71 -15.32 -27.14 -6.95
CA SER A 71 -14.71 -28.45 -6.72
C SER A 71 -13.65 -28.71 -7.81
N PRO A 72 -12.48 -29.24 -7.47
CA PRO A 72 -11.37 -29.43 -8.42
C PRO A 72 -11.60 -30.56 -9.44
N ASN A 73 -12.80 -31.12 -9.54
CA ASN A 73 -13.11 -32.28 -10.37
C ASN A 73 -14.41 -32.11 -11.18
N ASP A 74 -14.78 -30.85 -11.48
CA ASP A 74 -15.73 -30.50 -12.55
C ASP A 74 -14.97 -30.29 -13.87
#